data_AF-A0A3M7BSN9-F1
#
_entry.id   AF-A0A3M7BSN9-F1
#
_cell.length_a   1.000
_cell.length_b   1.000
_cell.length_c   1.000
_cell.angle_alpha   90.00
_cell.angle_beta   90.00
_cell.angle_gamma   90.00
#
_symmetry.space_group_name_H-M   'P 1'
#
loop_
_entity.id
_entity.type
_entity.pdbx_description
1 polymer ?
#
loop_
_entity_poly.entity_id
_entity_poly.type
_entity_poly.pdbx_seq_one_letter_code
_entity_poly.pdbx_strand_id
1 'polypeptide(L)' 'MAGHGPSPGGHGAHPIHIHPARPFYRFAATGLGAAMWFFLFYRARHDMPVLLGWRHPWEH' A
#
# COMPACT_ATOMS: atom_id res chain seq x y z
N MET A 1 -30.28 44.11 12.61
CA MET A 1 -29.24 44.03 11.56
C MET A 1 -28.03 43.31 12.14
N ALA A 2 -27.83 42.06 11.74
CA ALA A 2 -26.56 41.32 11.72
C ALA A 2 -26.91 39.86 11.40
N GLY A 3 -26.87 39.52 10.12
CA GLY A 3 -27.23 38.20 9.62
C GLY A 3 -26.22 37.14 10.03
N HIS A 4 -26.72 35.99 10.46
CA HIS A 4 -25.98 34.73 10.40
C HIS A 4 -25.79 34.38 8.92
N GLY A 5 -24.57 34.59 8.41
CA GLY A 5 -24.21 34.17 7.05
C GLY A 5 -23.98 32.66 7.01
N PRO A 6 -24.45 31.94 5.98
CA PRO A 6 -24.14 30.53 5.81
C PRO A 6 -22.68 30.41 5.34
N SER A 7 -21.83 29.79 6.15
CA SER A 7 -20.46 29.44 5.76
C SER A 7 -20.51 28.38 4.66
N PRO A 8 -19.90 28.62 3.47
CA PRO A 8 -19.83 27.64 2.40
C PRO A 8 -18.58 26.77 2.61
N GLY A 9 -18.75 25.56 3.11
CA GLY A 9 -17.64 24.64 3.26
C GLY A 9 -18.08 23.37 3.95
N GLY A 10 -18.47 22.38 3.14
CA GLY A 10 -18.89 21.08 3.62
C GLY A 10 -17.81 20.35 4.42
N HIS A 11 -18.21 19.16 4.86
CA HIS A 11 -17.54 18.19 5.73
C HIS A 11 -17.87 18.41 7.20
N GLY A 12 -18.74 17.53 7.72
CA GLY A 12 -19.19 17.51 9.10
C GLY A 12 -18.03 17.50 10.08
N ALA A 13 -18.30 18.06 11.26
CA ALA A 13 -17.41 18.25 12.38
C ALA A 13 -16.85 16.93 12.95
N HIS A 14 -15.96 16.29 12.19
CA HIS A 14 -15.08 15.23 12.69
C HIS A 14 -13.75 15.89 13.05
N PRO A 15 -13.24 15.72 14.29
CA PRO A 15 -11.98 16.34 14.74
C PRO A 15 -10.72 15.79 14.05
N ILE A 16 -10.87 15.03 12.96
CA ILE A 16 -9.80 14.40 12.21
C ILE A 16 -9.80 15.00 10.81
N HIS A 17 -9.03 16.08 10.64
CA HIS A 17 -8.71 16.61 9.32
C HIS A 17 -7.72 15.66 8.63
N ILE A 18 -8.22 14.82 7.73
CA ILE A 18 -7.37 13.96 6.90
C ILE A 18 -6.78 14.83 5.80
N HIS A 19 -5.48 15.12 5.90
CA HIS A 19 -4.75 15.79 4.83
C HIS A 19 -4.79 14.90 3.58
N PRO A 20 -5.33 15.37 2.45
CA PRO A 20 -5.32 14.57 1.23
C PRO A 20 -3.88 14.32 0.83
N ALA A 21 -3.46 13.05 0.94
CA ALA A 21 -2.13 12.65 0.51
C ALA A 21 -1.97 12.99 -0.98
N ARG A 22 -0.94 13.78 -1.32
CA ARG A 22 -0.67 14.18 -2.70
C ARG A 22 -0.61 12.92 -3.58
N PRO A 23 -1.21 12.92 -4.78
CA PRO A 23 -1.29 11.73 -5.63
C PRO A 23 0.06 11.04 -5.84
N PHE A 24 1.12 11.83 -5.95
CA PHE A 24 2.50 11.35 -6.08
C PHE A 24 2.94 10.41 -4.94
N TYR A 25 2.64 10.74 -3.68
CA TYR A 25 2.98 9.88 -2.55
C TYR A 25 2.18 8.57 -2.56
N ARG A 26 0.95 8.59 -3.07
CA ARG A 26 0.12 7.38 -3.21
C ARG A 26 0.73 6.44 -4.24
N PHE A 27 1.14 6.96 -5.40
CA PHE A 27 1.80 6.16 -6.44
C PHE A 27 3.17 5.64 -6.01
N ALA A 28 3.99 6.46 -5.35
CA ALA A 28 5.28 6.02 -4.83
C ALA A 28 5.12 4.93 -3.75
N ALA A 29 4.17 5.09 -2.82
CA ALA A 29 3.89 4.08 -1.80
C ALA A 29 3.39 2.76 -2.41
N THR A 30 2.47 2.82 -3.38
CA THR A 30 2.01 1.63 -4.09
C THR A 30 3.10 1.00 -4.94
N GLY A 31 3.94 1.78 -5.62
CA GLY A 31 5.05 1.29 -6.42
C GLY A 31 6.11 0.59 -5.56
N LEU A 32 6.50 1.19 -4.43
CA LEU A 32 7.43 0.59 -3.47
C LEU A 32 6.84 -0.67 -2.82
N GLY A 33 5.57 -0.65 -2.43
CA GLY A 33 4.90 -1.83 -1.88
C GLY A 33 4.74 -2.96 -2.90
N ALA A 34 4.38 -2.62 -4.14
CA ALA A 34 4.30 -3.58 -5.24
C ALA A 34 5.68 -4.16 -5.57
N ALA A 35 6.75 -3.36 -5.53
CA ALA A 35 8.12 -3.84 -5.72
C ALA A 35 8.57 -4.80 -4.60
N MET A 36 8.21 -4.51 -3.34
CA MET A 36 8.47 -5.43 -2.21
C MET A 36 7.78 -6.79 -2.41
N TRP A 37 6.49 -6.78 -2.77
CA TRP A 37 5.74 -8.02 -3.04
C TRP A 37 6.24 -8.73 -4.30
N PHE A 38 6.56 -7.99 -5.36
CA PHE A 38 7.17 -8.53 -6.57
C PHE A 38 8.50 -9.24 -6.25
N PHE A 39 9.33 -8.64 -5.40
CA PHE A 39 10.57 -9.27 -4.94
C PHE A 39 10.31 -10.57 -4.17
N LEU A 40 9.29 -10.61 -3.31
CA LEU A 40 8.90 -11.83 -2.58
C LEU A 40 8.43 -12.95 -3.54
N PHE A 41 7.60 -12.63 -4.54
CA PHE A 41 7.15 -13.62 -5.53
C PHE A 41 8.25 -14.06 -6.49
N TYR A 42 9.14 -13.15 -6.86
CA TYR A 42 10.35 -13.46 -7.64
C TYR A 42 11.28 -14.38 -6.84
N ARG A 43 11.54 -14.05 -5.57
CA ARG A 43 12.36 -14.87 -4.68
C ARG A 43 11.72 -16.21 -4.40
N ALA A 44 10.41 -16.25 -4.19
CA ALA A 44 9.65 -17.49 -4.11
C ALA A 44 9.88 -18.33 -5.36
N ARG A 45 9.83 -17.80 -6.58
CA ARG A 45 10.08 -18.63 -7.77
C ARG A 45 11.47 -19.30 -7.79
N HIS A 46 12.47 -18.68 -7.19
CA HIS A 46 13.83 -19.22 -7.10
C HIS A 46 14.05 -20.15 -5.88
N ASP A 47 13.40 -19.89 -4.74
CA ASP A 47 13.55 -20.70 -3.51
C ASP A 47 12.43 -21.74 -3.32
N MET A 48 11.33 -21.66 -4.08
CA MET A 48 10.25 -22.65 -4.09
C MET A 48 10.72 -24.04 -4.53
N PRO A 49 11.65 -24.25 -5.49
CA PRO A 49 12.16 -25.59 -5.79
C PRO A 49 12.83 -26.27 -4.59
N VAL A 50 13.42 -25.48 -3.68
CA VAL A 50 14.08 -25.95 -2.45
C VAL A 50 13.07 -26.14 -1.31
N LEU A 51 12.04 -25.29 -1.21
CA LEU A 51 11.02 -25.37 -0.17
C LEU A 51 9.86 -26.35 -0.49
N LEU A 52 9.56 -26.64 -1.77
CA LEU A 52 8.53 -27.59 -2.19
C LEU A 52 8.97 -29.07 -2.05
N GLY A 53 10.18 -29.35 -1.55
CA GLY A 53 10.64 -30.71 -1.29
C GLY A 53 10.93 -31.57 -2.53
N TRP A 54 11.00 -30.96 -3.72
CA TRP A 54 11.22 -31.70 -4.98
C TRP A 54 12.69 -32.02 -5.28
N ARG A 55 13.63 -31.57 -4.44
CA ARG A 55 15.04 -31.96 -4.54
C ARG A 55 15.63 -32.13 -3.15
N HIS A 56 15.44 -33.32 -2.61
CA HIS A 56 16.23 -33.77 -1.49
C HIS A 56 17.70 -33.89 -1.93
N PRO A 57 18.68 -33.37 -1.16
CA PRO A 57 20.10 -33.46 -1.48
C PRO A 57 20.69 -34.89 -1.44
N TRP A 58 19.84 -35.91 -1.34
CA TRP A 58 20.19 -37.34 -1.34
C TRP A 58 19.50 -38.17 -2.44
N GLU A 59 18.73 -37.55 -3.33
CA GLU A 59 18.32 -38.18 -4.60
C GLU A 59 19.41 -37.86 -5.64
N HIS A 60 20.08 -38.92 -6.11
CA HIS A 60 21.42 -38.98 -6.70
C HIS A 60 21.80 -37.94 -7.76
#